data_AF-K2ETV3-F1
#
_entry.id   AF-K2ETV3-F1
#
_cell.length_a   1.000
_cell.length_b   1.000
_cell.length_c   1.000
_cell.angle_alpha   90.00
_cell.angle_beta   90.00
_cell.angle_gamma   90.00
#
_symmetry.space_group_name_H-M   'P 1'
#
loop_
_entity.id
_entity.type
_entity.pdbx_description
1 polymer ?
#
loop_
_entity_poly.entity_id
_entity_poly.type
_entity_poly.pdbx_seq_one_letter_code
_entity_poly.pdbx_strand_id
1 'polypeptide(L)' 'MANYSVVKNPGGGWDSKRDKAFRISSHSDTQKEAEAEAKKFSANSGGGEVRVHGLDGKIRDSDTVPPENDPNPPKDRKY' A
#
# COMPACT_ATOMS: atom_id res chain seq x y z
N MET A 1 -12.92 6.98 -0.37
CA MET A 1 -11.68 6.40 -0.90
C MET A 1 -10.52 6.67 0.04
N ALA A 2 -9.73 5.65 0.31
CA ALA A 2 -8.51 5.79 1.08
C ALA A 2 -7.38 5.10 0.35
N ASN A 3 -6.49 5.89 -0.25
CA ASN A 3 -5.29 5.35 -0.84
C ASN A 3 -4.27 5.09 0.26
N TYR A 4 -3.51 4.02 0.14
CA TYR A 4 -2.42 3.67 1.04
C TYR A 4 -1.12 3.52 0.28
N SER A 5 -0.01 3.75 0.96
CA SER A 5 1.35 3.60 0.43
C SER A 5 2.18 2.83 1.44
N VAL A 6 2.74 1.72 0.99
CA VAL A 6 3.65 0.87 1.75
C VAL A 6 5.07 1.30 1.41
N VAL A 7 5.74 1.95 2.35
CA VAL A 7 7.09 2.50 2.17
C VAL A 7 8.08 1.83 3.10
N LYS A 8 9.30 1.62 2.64
CA LYS A 8 10.37 1.09 3.49
C LYS A 8 10.75 2.13 4.53
N ASN A 9 10.79 1.74 5.80
CA ASN A 9 11.25 2.62 6.87
C ASN A 9 12.79 2.61 6.94
N PRO A 10 13.46 3.78 7.03
CA PRO A 10 14.92 3.84 7.13
C PRO A 10 15.48 3.20 8.41
N GLY A 11 14.69 3.13 9.48
CA GLY A 11 15.00 2.42 10.73
C GLY A 11 14.81 0.91 10.67
N GLY A 12 14.37 0.36 9.53
CA GLY A 12 14.02 -1.07 9.37
C GLY A 12 12.52 -1.28 9.33
N GLY A 13 12.07 -2.34 8.65
CA GLY A 13 10.65 -2.62 8.45
C GLY A 13 9.99 -1.76 7.36
N TRP A 14 8.66 -1.73 7.41
CA TRP A 14 7.76 -1.22 6.39
C TRP A 14 6.60 -0.48 7.02
N ASP A 15 6.33 0.72 6.52
CA ASP A 15 5.28 1.59 7.02
C ASP A 15 4.12 1.63 6.02
N SER A 16 2.91 1.41 6.52
CA SER A 16 1.66 1.61 5.80
C SER A 16 1.14 3.01 6.09
N LYS A 17 1.18 3.90 5.10
CA LYS A 17 0.73 5.29 5.23
C LYS A 17 -0.52 5.53 4.39
N ARG A 18 -1.55 6.14 4.96
CA ARG A 18 -2.71 6.61 4.19
C ARG A 18 -2.34 7.89 3.43
N ASP A 19 -2.75 7.99 2.18
CA ASP A 19 -2.63 9.21 1.39
C ASP A 19 -3.34 10.37 2.10
N LYS A 20 -2.69 11.55 2.09
CA LYS A 20 -3.09 12.76 2.83
C LYS A 20 -3.10 12.64 4.35
N ALA A 21 -2.67 11.50 4.94
CA ALA A 21 -2.45 11.41 6.37
C ALA A 21 -1.02 11.88 6.72
N PHE A 22 -0.90 12.66 7.79
CA PHE A 22 0.40 13.04 8.35
C PHE A 22 1.08 11.90 9.12
N ARG A 23 0.30 10.91 9.57
CA ARG A 23 0.78 9.77 10.36
C ARG A 23 0.84 8.48 9.57
N ILE A 24 1.76 7.62 9.97
CA ILE A 24 1.79 6.20 9.58
C ILE A 24 0.57 5.53 10.21
N SER A 25 -0.10 4.67 9.44
CA SER A 25 -1.27 3.90 9.91
C SER A 25 -0.84 2.62 10.63
N SER A 26 0.21 1.96 10.13
CA SER A 26 0.82 0.80 10.77
C SER A 26 2.29 0.63 10.38
N HIS A 27 3.06 -0.02 11.24
CA HIS A 27 4.44 -0.42 11.02
C HIS A 27 4.52 -1.94 11.07
N SER A 28 5.28 -2.55 10.15
CA SER A 28 5.44 -3.99 10.05
C SER A 28 6.89 -4.35 9.74
N ASP A 29 7.33 -5.53 10.17
CA ASP A 29 8.70 -5.98 9.90
C ASP A 29 8.91 -6.33 8.42
N THR A 30 7.87 -6.83 7.75
CA THR A 30 7.94 -7.22 6.33
C THR A 30 7.00 -6.43 5.43
N GLN A 31 7.39 -6.32 4.16
CA GLN A 31 6.60 -5.64 3.13
C GLN A 31 5.24 -6.29 2.93
N LYS A 32 5.22 -7.63 3.00
CA LYS A 32 4.01 -8.45 2.83
C LYS A 32 2.97 -8.17 3.93
N GLU A 33 3.42 -7.99 5.17
CA GLU A 33 2.54 -7.64 6.29
C GLU A 33 1.98 -6.23 6.13
N ALA A 34 2.84 -5.26 5.79
CA ALA A 34 2.41 -3.89 5.55
C ALA A 34 1.41 -3.80 4.37
N GLU A 35 1.64 -4.56 3.29
CA GLU A 35 0.71 -4.66 2.17
C GLU A 35 -0.64 -5.24 2.59
N ALA A 36 -0.65 -6.33 3.36
CA ALA A 36 -1.89 -6.94 3.86
C ALA A 36 -2.68 -5.97 4.75
N GLU A 37 -1.99 -5.24 5.65
CA GLU A 37 -2.58 -4.21 6.51
C GLU A 37 -3.15 -3.04 5.68
N ALA A 38 -2.38 -2.53 4.72
CA ALA A 38 -2.81 -1.45 3.82
C ALA A 38 -4.05 -1.85 3.01
N LYS A 39 -4.09 -3.08 2.47
CA LYS A 39 -5.25 -3.63 1.77
C LYS A 39 -6.48 -3.71 2.68
N LYS A 40 -6.30 -4.20 3.90
CA LYS A 40 -7.36 -4.27 4.91
C LYS A 40 -7.90 -2.89 5.28
N PHE A 41 -7.02 -1.90 5.47
CA PHE A 41 -7.43 -0.53 5.78
C PHE A 41 -8.14 0.15 4.61
N SER A 42 -7.67 -0.08 3.37
CA SER A 42 -8.32 0.40 2.16
C SER A 42 -9.73 -0.18 2.02
N ALA A 43 -9.88 -1.50 2.15
CA ALA A 43 -11.18 -2.19 2.12
C ALA A 43 -12.14 -1.64 3.18
N ASN A 44 -11.67 -1.52 4.43
CA ASN A 44 -12.47 -0.96 5.54
C ASN A 44 -12.86 0.51 5.32
N SER A 45 -12.11 1.26 4.51
CA SER A 45 -12.37 2.66 4.19
C SER A 45 -13.24 2.87 2.95
N GLY A 46 -13.82 1.79 2.40
CA GLY A 46 -14.67 1.82 1.22
C GLY A 46 -13.92 1.70 -0.11
N GLY A 47 -12.72 1.11 -0.10
CA GLY A 47 -11.90 0.87 -1.29
C GLY A 47 -10.93 2.01 -1.60
N GLY A 48 -9.95 1.71 -2.46
CA GLY A 48 -8.85 2.61 -2.80
C GLY A 48 -7.63 1.89 -3.37
N GLU A 49 -6.64 2.68 -3.78
CA GLU A 49 -5.35 2.19 -4.28
C GLU A 49 -4.34 1.94 -3.16
N VAL A 50 -3.68 0.79 -3.18
CA VAL A 50 -2.54 0.46 -2.31
C VAL A 50 -1.28 0.45 -3.15
N ARG A 51 -0.37 1.41 -2.93
CA ARG A 51 0.90 1.53 -3.63
C ARG A 51 2.02 0.89 -2.82
N VAL A 52 2.73 -0.06 -3.39
CA VAL A 52 3.83 -0.77 -2.76
C VAL A 52 5.15 -0.25 -3.30
N HIS A 53 5.95 0.38 -2.45
CA HIS A 53 7.27 0.88 -2.82
C HIS A 53 8.33 -0.21 -2.71
N GLY A 54 9.32 -0.21 -3.60
CA GLY A 54 10.50 -1.06 -3.51
C GLY A 54 11.53 -0.53 -2.52
N LEU A 55 12.65 -1.25 -2.41
CA LEU A 55 13.79 -0.84 -1.57
C LEU A 55 14.43 0.48 -2.02
N ASP A 56 14.23 0.85 -3.29
CA ASP A 56 14.66 2.09 -3.91
C ASP A 56 13.68 3.26 -3.70
N GLY A 57 12.59 3.02 -2.96
CA GLY A 57 11.54 4.01 -2.71
C GLY A 57 10.64 4.30 -3.91
N LYS A 58 10.83 3.62 -5.05
CA LYS A 58 9.94 3.74 -6.21
C LYS A 58 8.75 2.81 -6.05
N ILE A 59 7.63 3.16 -6.66
CA ILE A 59 6.48 2.25 -6.71
C ILE A 59 6.88 1.04 -7.54
N ARG A 60 6.92 -0.12 -6.89
CA ARG A 60 7.16 -1.41 -7.54
C ARG A 60 5.85 -2.01 -8.02
N ASP A 61 4.82 -1.88 -7.20
CA ASP A 61 3.51 -2.47 -7.43
C ASP A 61 2.39 -1.56 -6.90
N SER A 62 1.20 -1.73 -7.42
CA SER A 62 0.01 -1.00 -6.98
C SER A 62 -1.23 -1.85 -7.18
N ASP A 63 -1.97 -2.05 -6.10
CA ASP A 63 -3.18 -2.86 -6.06
C ASP A 63 -4.41 -2.01 -5.78
N THR A 64 -5.42 -2.14 -6.63
CA THR A 64 -6.73 -1.54 -6.40
C THR A 64 -7.56 -2.46 -5.51
N VAL A 65 -8.08 -1.93 -4.40
CA VAL A 65 -8.88 -2.69 -3.44
C VAL A 65 -10.37 -2.38 -3.62
N PRO A 66 -11.23 -3.41 -3.80
CA PRO A 66 -12.67 -3.23 -3.97
C PRO A 66 -13.32 -2.55 -2.74
N PRO A 67 -14.46 -1.84 -2.89
CA PRO A 67 -15.35 -1.74 -4.06
C PRO A 67 -14.85 -0.82 -5.19
N GLU A 68 -13.64 -0.28 -5.08
CA GLU A 68 -13.02 0.41 -6.21
C GLU A 68 -12.78 -0.57 -7.36
N ASN A 69 -13.31 -0.24 -8.53
CA ASN A 69 -13.18 -1.04 -9.75
C ASN A 69 -12.32 -0.24 -10.73
N ASP A 70 -11.01 -0.48 -10.70
CA ASP A 70 -10.11 0.03 -11.74
C ASP A 70 -10.25 -0.88 -12.97
N PRO A 71 -10.72 -0.38 -14.13
CA PRO A 71 -10.86 -1.17 -15.35
C PRO A 71 -9.51 -1.60 -15.96
N ASN A 72 -8.39 -1.02 -15.50
CA ASN A 72 -7.04 -1.37 -15.93
C ASN A 72 -6.12 -1.51 -14.70
N PRO A 73 -6.33 -2.56 -13.88
CA PRO A 73 -5.49 -2.78 -12.72
C PRO A 73 -4.03 -2.90 -13.18
N PRO A 74 -3.08 -2.30 -12.45
CA PRO A 74 -1.66 -2.46 -12.73
C PRO A 74 -1.34 -3.95 -12.81
N LYS A 75 -1.05 -4.45 -14.02
CA LYS A 75 -0.62 -5.83 -14.20
C LYS A 75 0.81 -5.91 -13.72
N ASP A 76 0.90 -6.31 -12.46
CA ASP A 76 2.12 -6.54 -11.73
C ASP A 76 3.01 -7.54 -12.51
N ARG A 77 4.08 -7.03 -13.13
CA ARG A 77 5.06 -7.90 -13.79
C ARG A 77 6.01 -8.38 -12.70
N LYS A 78 5.64 -9.47 -12.04
CA LYS A 78 6.54 -10.24 -11.18
C LYS A 78 7.73 -10.71 -12.03
N TYR A 79 8.83 -9.97 -11.97
CA TYR A 79 10.17 -10.42 -12.37
C TYR A 79 10.99 -10.73 -11.12
#